data_AF-A0A924DQG3-F1
#
_entry.id   AF-A0A924DQG3-F1
#
_cell.length_a   1.000
_cell.length_b   1.000
_cell.length_c   1.000
_cell.angle_alpha   90.00
_cell.angle_beta   90.00
_cell.angle_gamma   90.00
#
_symmetry.space_group_name_H-M   'P 1'
#
loop_
_entity.id
_entity.type
_entity.pdbx_description
1 polymer ?
#
loop_
_entity_poly.entity_id
_entity_poly.type
_entity_poly.pdbx_seq_one_letter_code
_entity_poly.pdbx_strand_id
1 'polypeptide(L)'
;MEDSYNKERSLDVPYREQAIIVSKDGFFPNRLVVFKGEKVRFFVTAVGVDSACFNIPDKNVYATAAQAKIVEAETFFDKVGVFQFNCPNNTFSGRVMVLEKPSDRDESMRRGLASDTVKIWKPKDTPTEWVQIKKDELKDLKGMGDVMDLDNKSE
;
A
#
# COMPACT_ATOMS: atom_id res chain seq x y z
N MET A 1 -23.40 -19.91 10.35
CA MET A 1 -22.54 -20.24 11.50
C MET A 1 -21.11 -19.72 11.22
N GLU A 2 -20.99 -18.51 10.64
CA GLU A 2 -19.72 -17.97 10.14
C GLU A 2 -19.40 -16.56 10.71
N ASP A 3 -20.22 -16.02 11.60
CA ASP A 3 -20.11 -14.63 12.06
C ASP A 3 -19.19 -14.41 13.28
N SER A 4 -18.34 -15.38 13.65
CA SER A 4 -17.53 -15.28 14.88
C SER A 4 -16.01 -15.22 14.70
N TYR A 5 -15.50 -15.21 13.46
CA TYR A 5 -14.04 -15.30 13.24
C TYR A 5 -13.28 -13.97 13.30
N ASN A 6 -13.97 -12.83 13.21
CA ASN A 6 -13.36 -11.51 13.32
C ASN A 6 -13.79 -10.80 14.60
N LYS A 7 -13.40 -11.33 15.77
CA LYS A 7 -13.37 -10.49 16.98
C LYS A 7 -12.27 -9.46 16.76
N GLU A 8 -12.66 -8.20 16.61
CA GLU A 8 -11.79 -7.03 16.48
C GLU A 8 -10.80 -6.96 17.65
N ARG A 9 -9.67 -7.64 17.52
CA ARG A 9 -8.48 -7.36 18.32
C ARG A 9 -7.70 -6.31 17.56
N SER A 10 -7.83 -5.05 17.97
CA SER A 10 -6.91 -4.00 17.52
C SER A 10 -5.54 -4.32 18.09
N LEU A 11 -4.62 -4.76 17.22
CA LEU A 11 -3.21 -4.87 17.57
C LEU A 11 -2.57 -3.49 17.43
N ASP A 12 -1.80 -3.07 18.43
CA ASP A 12 -1.04 -1.81 18.39
C ASP A 12 -0.10 -1.77 17.18
N VAL A 13 0.46 -2.95 16.83
CA VAL A 13 1.21 -3.18 15.60
C VAL A 13 0.67 -4.44 14.94
N PRO A 14 0.05 -4.35 13.74
CA PRO A 14 -0.36 -5.55 13.02
C PRO A 14 0.88 -6.36 12.64
N TYR A 15 0.94 -7.61 13.07
CA TYR A 15 2.03 -8.53 12.77
C TYR A 15 1.57 -9.58 11.76
N ARG A 16 2.47 -9.98 10.86
CA ARG A 16 2.24 -11.02 9.85
C ARG A 16 3.41 -11.97 9.82
N GLU A 17 3.11 -13.25 9.72
CA GLU A 17 4.09 -14.31 9.47
C GLU A 17 4.00 -14.76 8.02
N GLN A 18 5.15 -14.90 7.35
CA GLN A 18 5.21 -15.28 5.96
C GLN A 18 6.33 -16.30 5.70
N ALA A 19 5.95 -17.49 5.25
CA ALA A 19 6.92 -18.47 4.76
C ALA A 19 7.37 -18.12 3.34
N ILE A 20 8.67 -18.22 3.08
CA ILE A 20 9.31 -18.06 1.77
C ILE A 20 10.19 -19.28 1.51
N ILE A 21 9.90 -19.99 0.43
CA ILE A 21 10.71 -21.09 -0.06
C ILE A 21 11.56 -20.57 -1.21
N VAL A 22 12.86 -20.79 -1.14
CA VAL A 22 13.79 -20.48 -2.24
C VAL A 22 14.22 -21.79 -2.89
N SER A 23 14.11 -21.84 -4.21
CA SER A 23 14.58 -22.98 -5.01
C SER A 23 15.40 -22.48 -6.20
N LYS A 24 15.91 -23.42 -7.00
CA LYS A 24 16.57 -23.10 -8.27
C LYS A 24 15.69 -22.32 -9.25
N ASP A 25 14.37 -22.50 -9.17
CA ASP A 25 13.40 -21.95 -10.14
C ASP A 25 12.82 -20.60 -9.68
N GLY A 26 13.02 -20.23 -8.41
CA GLY A 26 12.54 -18.96 -7.89
C GLY A 26 12.18 -18.94 -6.40
N PHE A 27 11.55 -17.84 -6.01
CA PHE A 27 10.90 -17.64 -4.72
C PHE A 27 9.44 -18.10 -4.74
N PHE A 28 9.00 -18.74 -3.67
CA PHE A 28 7.64 -19.19 -3.49
C PHE A 28 7.12 -18.77 -2.11
N PRO A 29 6.12 -17.88 -2.04
CA PRO A 29 5.58 -17.08 -3.15
C PRO A 29 6.59 -16.04 -3.66
N ASN A 30 6.44 -15.61 -4.92
CA ASN A 30 7.20 -14.49 -5.49
C ASN A 30 6.46 -13.14 -5.42
N ARG A 31 5.23 -13.14 -4.92
CA ARG A 31 4.39 -11.94 -4.77
C ARG A 31 3.71 -11.98 -3.41
N LEU A 32 3.91 -10.92 -2.64
CA LEU A 32 3.30 -10.73 -1.33
C LEU A 32 2.50 -9.44 -1.32
N VAL A 33 1.44 -9.41 -0.51
CA VAL A 33 0.65 -8.20 -0.25
C VAL A 33 0.62 -7.98 1.25
N VAL A 34 1.00 -6.79 1.68
CA VAL A 34 1.02 -6.37 3.09
C VAL A 34 0.43 -4.97 3.20
N PHE A 35 0.06 -4.55 4.40
CA PHE A 35 -0.44 -3.20 4.64
C PHE A 35 0.62 -2.30 5.25
N LYS A 36 0.48 -1.00 4.99
CA LYS A 36 1.31 0.03 5.61
C LYS A 36 1.26 -0.10 7.14
N GLY A 37 2.43 -0.10 7.76
CA GLY A 37 2.61 -0.24 9.21
C GLY A 37 2.57 -1.68 9.72
N GLU A 38 2.48 -2.70 8.84
CA GLU A 38 2.64 -4.09 9.26
C GLU A 38 4.11 -4.44 9.58
N LYS A 39 4.30 -5.16 10.69
CA LYS A 39 5.53 -5.88 10.98
C LYS A 39 5.44 -7.27 10.38
N VAL A 40 6.39 -7.64 9.53
CA VAL A 40 6.39 -8.94 8.86
C VAL A 40 7.59 -9.76 9.32
N ARG A 41 7.33 -10.97 9.81
CA ARG A 41 8.32 -12.01 10.11
C ARG A 41 8.34 -13.02 8.96
N PHE A 42 9.46 -13.09 8.26
CA PHE A 42 9.72 -14.03 7.19
C PHE A 42 10.38 -15.29 7.74
N PHE A 43 9.86 -16.45 7.36
CA PHE A 43 10.47 -17.75 7.59
C PHE A 43 11.00 -18.28 6.27
N VAL A 44 12.32 -18.27 6.09
CA VAL A 44 12.97 -18.57 4.82
C VAL A 44 13.60 -19.96 4.88
N THR A 45 13.37 -20.78 3.85
CA THR A 45 14.02 -22.08 3.69
C THR A 45 14.42 -22.34 2.25
N ALA A 46 15.38 -23.24 2.03
CA ALA A 46 15.84 -23.64 0.71
C ALA A 46 15.38 -25.05 0.35
N VAL A 47 14.92 -25.26 -0.89
CA VAL A 47 14.48 -26.56 -1.42
C VAL A 47 15.15 -26.82 -2.76
N GLY A 48 15.79 -27.98 -2.90
CA GLY A 48 16.45 -28.40 -4.13
C GLY A 48 17.77 -27.67 -4.45
N VAL A 49 18.31 -26.92 -3.49
CA VAL A 49 19.62 -26.26 -3.54
C VAL A 49 20.27 -26.31 -2.15
N ASP A 50 21.60 -26.38 -2.09
CA ASP A 50 22.34 -26.49 -0.82
C ASP A 50 22.26 -25.21 0.01
N SER A 51 22.30 -24.06 -0.67
CA SER A 51 22.17 -22.74 -0.06
C SER A 51 21.40 -21.78 -0.96
N ALA A 52 20.70 -20.85 -0.33
CA ALA A 52 19.96 -19.79 -0.98
C ALA A 52 19.99 -18.53 -0.11
N CYS A 53 19.56 -17.39 -0.68
CA CYS A 53 19.45 -16.16 0.09
C CYS A 53 18.14 -15.43 -0.18
N PHE A 54 17.74 -14.61 0.78
CA PHE A 54 16.56 -13.74 0.73
C PHE A 54 16.97 -12.36 1.20
N ASN A 55 16.87 -11.38 0.30
CA ASN A 55 17.33 -10.02 0.53
C ASN A 55 16.25 -9.02 0.13
N ILE A 56 15.98 -8.04 0.97
CA ILE A 56 15.13 -6.88 0.66
C ILE A 56 16.00 -5.62 0.85
N PRO A 57 16.66 -5.11 -0.21
CA PRO A 57 17.63 -4.03 -0.10
C PRO A 57 17.08 -2.78 0.61
N ASP A 58 15.89 -2.33 0.19
CA ASP A 58 15.22 -1.13 0.71
C ASP A 58 14.84 -1.23 2.20
N LYS A 59 14.92 -2.43 2.77
CA LYS A 59 14.56 -2.74 4.16
C LYS A 59 15.74 -3.24 4.98
N ASN A 60 16.95 -3.27 4.43
CA ASN A 60 18.15 -3.82 5.07
C ASN A 60 17.93 -5.24 5.63
N VAL A 61 17.11 -6.04 4.94
CA VAL A 61 16.85 -7.44 5.32
C VAL A 61 17.74 -8.35 4.50
N TYR A 62 18.50 -9.21 5.16
CA TYR A 62 19.28 -10.26 4.51
C TYR A 62 19.21 -11.55 5.35
N ALA A 63 18.88 -12.65 4.71
CA ALA A 63 18.86 -13.98 5.31
C ALA A 63 19.48 -15.01 4.35
N THR A 64 20.29 -15.92 4.90
CA THR A 64 20.83 -17.06 4.18
C THR A 64 20.10 -18.31 4.63
N ALA A 65 19.49 -19.03 3.68
CA ALA A 65 18.77 -20.26 3.96
C ALA A 65 19.56 -21.47 3.45
N ALA A 66 19.52 -22.56 4.21
CA ALA A 66 20.09 -23.84 3.81
C ALA A 66 18.98 -24.90 3.72
N GLN A 67 19.25 -25.99 3.01
CA GLN A 67 18.29 -27.07 2.89
C GLN A 67 17.89 -27.62 4.27
N ALA A 68 16.59 -27.86 4.46
CA ALA A 68 16.00 -28.38 5.71
C ALA A 68 16.22 -27.50 6.97
N LYS A 69 16.65 -26.24 6.79
CA LYS A 69 16.75 -25.25 7.87
C LYS A 69 15.82 -24.08 7.59
N ILE A 70 15.25 -23.54 8.65
CA ILE A 70 14.44 -22.31 8.61
C ILE A 70 15.25 -21.19 9.23
N VAL A 71 15.28 -20.04 8.57
CA VAL A 71 15.89 -18.81 9.06
C VAL A 71 14.84 -17.73 9.13
N GLU A 72 14.90 -16.92 10.18
CA GLU A 72 13.95 -15.85 10.43
C GLU A 72 14.55 -14.49 10.04
N ALA A 73 13.71 -13.63 9.47
CA ALA A 73 14.02 -12.23 9.24
C ALA A 73 12.79 -11.37 9.49
N GLU A 74 12.96 -10.18 10.06
CA GLU A 74 11.84 -9.29 10.37
C GLU A 74 12.06 -7.89 9.83
N THR A 75 10.97 -7.25 9.39
CA THR A 75 11.00 -5.83 9.04
C THR A 75 9.61 -5.19 9.11
N PHE A 76 9.60 -3.85 9.09
CA PHE A 76 8.39 -3.04 9.04
C PHE A 76 8.18 -2.45 7.65
N PHE A 77 6.92 -2.40 7.21
CA PHE A 77 6.54 -1.80 5.93
C PHE A 77 5.79 -0.48 6.11
N ASP A 78 6.51 0.59 6.44
CA ASP A 78 5.90 1.89 6.79
C ASP A 78 5.52 2.79 5.60
N LYS A 79 5.90 2.38 4.37
CA LYS A 79 5.67 3.13 3.14
C LYS A 79 4.93 2.27 2.13
N VAL A 80 3.93 2.86 1.49
CA VAL A 80 3.17 2.28 0.38
C VAL A 80 4.09 2.17 -0.83
N GLY A 81 3.96 1.10 -1.59
CA GLY A 81 4.76 0.89 -2.80
C GLY A 81 5.11 -0.57 -3.04
N VAL A 82 6.06 -0.78 -3.93
CA VAL A 82 6.55 -2.11 -4.29
C VAL A 82 7.99 -2.24 -3.85
N PHE A 83 8.27 -3.21 -2.99
CA PHE A 83 9.60 -3.54 -2.51
C PHE A 83 10.06 -4.83 -3.17
N GLN A 84 11.19 -4.80 -3.86
CA GLN A 84 11.74 -5.99 -4.48
C GLN A 84 12.51 -6.81 -3.44
N PHE A 85 12.35 -8.13 -3.51
CA PHE A 85 13.24 -9.06 -2.83
C PHE A 85 13.94 -9.97 -3.81
N ASN A 86 15.20 -10.29 -3.55
CA ASN A 86 16.06 -11.04 -4.46
C ASN A 86 17.11 -11.87 -3.72
N CYS A 87 17.91 -12.59 -4.49
CA CYS A 87 19.20 -13.11 -4.04
C CYS A 87 20.25 -12.60 -5.04
N PRO A 88 21.28 -11.84 -4.63
CA PRO A 88 22.22 -11.21 -5.58
C PRO A 88 22.91 -12.18 -6.55
N ASN A 89 23.06 -13.44 -6.14
CA ASN A 89 23.69 -14.49 -6.95
C ASN A 89 22.72 -15.16 -7.94
N ASN A 90 21.43 -14.81 -7.92
CA ASN A 90 20.39 -15.40 -8.77
C ASN A 90 19.75 -14.34 -9.67
N THR A 91 19.14 -14.80 -10.77
CA THR A 91 18.50 -13.92 -11.76
C THR A 91 17.03 -13.63 -11.48
N PHE A 92 16.40 -14.39 -10.58
CA PHE A 92 14.99 -14.22 -10.25
C PHE A 92 14.78 -13.26 -9.08
N SER A 93 13.62 -12.60 -9.08
CA SER A 93 13.19 -11.68 -8.02
C SER A 93 11.72 -11.89 -7.68
N GLY A 94 11.35 -11.49 -6.47
CA GLY A 94 9.97 -11.36 -6.04
C GLY A 94 9.67 -9.95 -5.55
N ARG A 95 8.43 -9.70 -5.18
CA ARG A 95 7.99 -8.38 -4.72
C ARG A 95 7.00 -8.44 -3.56
N VAL A 96 7.12 -7.47 -2.66
CA VAL A 96 6.13 -7.14 -1.64
C VAL A 96 5.40 -5.88 -2.09
N MET A 97 4.08 -5.98 -2.25
CA MET A 97 3.19 -4.86 -2.54
C MET A 97 2.62 -4.36 -1.21
N VAL A 98 2.99 -3.15 -0.82
CA VAL A 98 2.50 -2.50 0.40
C VAL A 98 1.36 -1.58 0.03
N LEU A 99 0.17 -1.86 0.57
CA LEU A 99 -1.05 -1.11 0.33
C LEU A 99 -1.40 -0.22 1.53
N GLU A 100 -2.13 0.86 1.27
CA GLU A 100 -2.81 1.60 2.34
C GLU A 100 -3.95 0.76 2.90
N LYS A 101 -4.21 0.90 4.21
CA LYS A 101 -5.43 0.35 4.80
C LYS A 101 -6.64 1.15 4.29
N PRO A 102 -7.80 0.51 4.09
CA PRO A 102 -9.01 1.22 3.66
C PRO A 102 -9.36 2.40 4.57
N SER A 103 -9.22 2.24 5.89
CA SER A 103 -9.44 3.30 6.90
C SER A 103 -8.61 4.55 6.64
N ASP A 104 -7.31 4.35 6.35
CA ASP A 104 -6.34 5.44 6.21
C ASP A 104 -6.54 6.17 4.87
N ARG A 105 -6.96 5.42 3.84
CA ARG A 105 -7.31 5.95 2.53
C ARG A 105 -8.56 6.83 2.60
N ASP A 106 -9.58 6.41 3.34
CA ASP A 106 -10.80 7.20 3.49
C ASP A 106 -10.53 8.50 4.27
N GLU A 107 -9.70 8.45 5.31
CA GLU A 107 -9.24 9.65 6.00
C GLU A 107 -8.43 10.58 5.09
N SER A 108 -7.49 10.05 4.29
CA SER A 108 -6.68 10.87 3.40
C SER A 108 -7.53 11.53 2.31
N MET A 109 -8.54 10.83 1.78
CA MET A 109 -9.52 11.41 0.87
C MET A 109 -10.37 12.50 1.54
N ARG A 110 -10.83 12.28 2.79
CA ARG A 110 -11.57 13.30 3.57
C ARG A 110 -10.74 14.55 3.82
N ARG A 111 -9.45 14.40 4.16
CA ARG A 111 -8.54 15.54 4.35
C ARG A 111 -8.20 16.24 3.02
N GLY A 112 -8.09 15.49 1.92
CA GLY A 112 -7.88 16.05 0.59
C GLY A 112 -9.04 16.91 0.09
N LEU A 113 -10.28 16.54 0.43
CA LEU A 113 -11.50 17.33 0.17
C LEU A 113 -11.54 18.65 0.95
N ALA A 114 -10.85 18.73 2.10
CA ALA A 114 -10.71 19.95 2.88
C ALA A 114 -9.58 20.88 2.36
N SER A 115 -8.84 20.48 1.31
CA SER A 115 -7.95 21.40 0.58
C SER A 115 -8.75 22.09 -0.52
N ASP A 116 -8.76 23.43 -0.53
CA ASP A 116 -9.63 24.33 -1.31
C ASP A 116 -9.48 24.30 -2.85
N THR A 117 -9.02 23.19 -3.44
CA THR A 117 -8.89 23.06 -4.89
C THR A 117 -9.80 21.97 -5.44
N VAL A 118 -10.97 22.40 -5.92
CA VAL A 118 -11.91 21.53 -6.66
C VAL A 118 -11.45 21.47 -8.12
N LYS A 119 -11.07 20.28 -8.60
CA LYS A 119 -10.82 20.07 -10.04
C LYS A 119 -12.16 19.93 -10.77
N ILE A 120 -12.57 20.98 -11.45
CA ILE A 120 -13.80 20.99 -12.27
C ILE A 120 -13.42 20.68 -13.72
N TRP A 121 -14.01 19.64 -14.29
CA TRP A 121 -13.94 19.37 -15.72
C TRP A 121 -14.85 20.36 -16.47
N LYS A 122 -14.28 21.19 -17.35
CA LYS A 122 -15.04 22.05 -18.26
C LYS A 122 -15.07 21.43 -19.67
N PRO A 123 -16.25 21.36 -20.33
CA PRO A 123 -16.34 20.95 -21.72
C PRO A 123 -15.48 21.85 -22.63
N LYS A 124 -14.93 21.23 -23.65
CA LYS A 124 -13.68 21.56 -24.34
C LYS A 124 -13.88 22.58 -25.46
N ASP A 125 -13.41 23.82 -25.28
CA ASP A 125 -13.15 24.79 -26.36
C ASP A 125 -11.80 25.51 -26.23
N THR A 126 -10.75 24.84 -25.73
CA THR A 126 -9.32 25.22 -25.96
C THR A 126 -8.37 24.11 -25.48
N PRO A 127 -7.17 23.96 -26.06
CA PRO A 127 -6.39 22.72 -25.97
C PRO A 127 -5.56 22.61 -24.68
N THR A 128 -5.70 21.46 -24.01
CA THR A 128 -4.65 20.69 -23.31
C THR A 128 -3.76 21.39 -22.28
N GLU A 129 -4.30 22.04 -21.25
CA GLU A 129 -3.62 22.09 -19.94
C GLU A 129 -4.64 22.06 -18.78
N TRP A 130 -4.30 21.39 -17.67
CA TRP A 130 -5.09 21.40 -16.44
C TRP A 130 -4.95 22.78 -15.78
N VAL A 131 -6.04 23.53 -15.67
CA VAL A 131 -6.03 24.81 -14.94
C VAL A 131 -6.50 24.57 -13.50
N GLN A 132 -5.67 24.92 -12.53
CA GLN A 132 -6.05 24.96 -11.12
C GLN A 132 -6.71 26.32 -10.84
N ILE A 133 -7.99 26.31 -10.44
CA ILE A 133 -8.73 27.53 -10.10
C ILE A 133 -9.02 27.49 -8.60
N LYS A 134 -8.82 28.63 -7.92
CA LYS A 134 -9.14 28.76 -6.49
C LYS A 134 -10.65 28.89 -6.31
N LYS A 135 -11.19 28.36 -5.22
CA LYS A 135 -12.63 28.38 -4.92
C LYS A 135 -13.23 29.80 -4.89
N ASP A 136 -12.43 30.81 -4.53
CA ASP A 136 -12.85 32.21 -4.50
C ASP A 136 -13.09 32.77 -5.91
N GLU A 137 -12.28 32.39 -6.89
CA GLU A 137 -12.44 32.78 -8.31
C GLU A 137 -13.65 32.11 -8.96
N LEU A 138 -14.19 31.05 -8.35
CA LEU A 138 -15.42 30.40 -8.79
C LEU A 138 -16.66 31.24 -8.50
N LYS A 139 -16.62 32.09 -7.47
CA LYS A 139 -17.74 32.97 -7.10
C LYS A 139 -17.93 34.10 -8.10
N ASP A 140 -16.84 34.56 -8.71
CA ASP A 140 -16.86 35.65 -9.69
C ASP A 140 -17.28 35.20 -11.09
N LEU A 141 -17.21 33.89 -11.38
CA LEU A 141 -17.51 33.29 -12.68
C LEU A 141 -18.99 32.95 -12.92
N LYS A 142 -19.89 33.26 -11.98
CA LYS A 142 -21.33 33.05 -12.14
C LYS A 142 -22.14 34.26 -11.66
N GLY A 143 -22.52 35.10 -12.63
CA GLY A 143 -23.83 35.75 -12.65
C GLY A 143 -24.98 34.74 -12.83
N MET A 144 -24.97 33.65 -12.05
CA MET A 144 -26.08 32.74 -11.84
C MET A 144 -26.25 32.66 -10.33
N GLY A 145 -26.98 33.63 -9.80
CA GLY A 145 -27.73 33.40 -8.58
C GLY A 145 -28.61 32.17 -8.74
N ASP A 146 -28.87 31.53 -7.63
CA ASP A 146 -29.84 30.44 -7.48
C ASP A 146 -29.36 29.11 -8.06
N VAL A 147 -28.63 28.33 -7.25
CA VAL A 147 -28.98 26.95 -6.88
C VAL A 147 -27.95 26.51 -5.84
N MET A 148 -28.39 26.50 -4.59
CA MET A 148 -28.00 25.63 -3.45
C MET A 148 -28.06 26.40 -2.12
N ASP A 149 -29.22 27.03 -1.84
CA ASP A 149 -29.75 27.13 -0.48
C ASP A 149 -30.73 25.97 -0.30
N LEU A 150 -30.18 24.77 -0.09
CA LEU A 150 -30.93 23.68 0.53
C LEU A 150 -30.05 23.20 1.69
N ASP A 151 -30.66 23.20 2.86
CA ASP A 151 -30.15 22.74 4.16
C ASP A 151 -29.48 23.79 5.06
N ASN A 152 -30.28 24.78 5.52
CA ASN A 152 -30.41 25.01 6.96
C ASN A 152 -31.63 25.90 7.32
N LYS A 153 -32.81 25.28 7.39
CA LYS A 153 -33.97 25.79 8.14
C LYS A 153 -34.77 24.62 8.70
N SER A 154 -34.57 24.36 9.99
CA SER A 154 -35.51 23.74 10.96
C SER A 154 -34.67 23.31 12.16
N GLU A 155 -34.89 23.71 13.41
CA GLU A 155 -35.77 24.65 14.12
C GLU A 155 -35.03 24.95 15.45
#